data_AF-A0A3Q0J2J9-F1
#
_entry.id   AF-A0A3Q0J2J9-F1
#
_cell.length_a   1.000
_cell.length_b   1.000
_cell.length_c   1.000
_cell.angle_alpha   90.00
_cell.angle_beta   90.00
_cell.angle_gamma   90.00
#
_symmetry.space_group_name_H-M   'P 1'
#
loop_
_entity.id
_entity.type
_entity.pdbx_description
1 polymer ?
#
loop_
_entity_poly.entity_id
_entity_poly.type
_entity_poly.pdbx_seq_one_letter_code
_entity_poly.pdbx_strand_id
1 'polypeptide(L)' 'MMDPLSGTNRGYAFVTYTSRDQADVATRELDNYEIKPGKTLKVNISVPNLRLFVGNIPKSKSREEIFEEFNKLTSK' A
#
# COMPACT_ATOMS: atom_id res chain seq x y z
N MET A 1 10.03 -6.52 -9.76
CA MET A 1 11.16 -7.34 -9.26
C MET A 1 11.18 -8.62 -10.06
N MET A 2 12.26 -8.89 -10.80
CA MET A 2 12.43 -10.15 -11.54
C MET A 2 13.22 -11.13 -10.69
N ASP A 3 12.93 -12.41 -10.86
CA ASP A 3 13.79 -13.46 -10.33
C ASP A 3 15.07 -13.57 -11.19
N PRO A 4 16.27 -13.43 -10.60
CA PRO A 4 17.52 -13.38 -11.36
C PRO A 4 17.94 -14.73 -11.99
N LEU A 5 17.32 -15.85 -11.60
CA LEU A 5 17.64 -17.18 -12.13
C LEU A 5 16.72 -17.59 -13.29
N SER A 6 15.43 -17.24 -13.21
CA SER A 6 14.44 -17.59 -14.22
C SER A 6 14.12 -16.46 -15.21
N GLY A 7 14.52 -15.21 -14.91
CA GLY A 7 14.17 -14.03 -15.72
C GLY A 7 12.67 -13.74 -15.76
N THR A 8 11.87 -14.43 -14.94
CA THR A 8 10.42 -14.29 -14.91
C THR A 8 10.00 -13.22 -13.91
N ASN A 9 8.90 -12.53 -14.22
CA ASN A 9 8.28 -11.60 -13.29
C ASN A 9 7.54 -12.38 -12.19
N ARG A 10 7.45 -11.80 -10.98
CA ARG A 10 6.79 -12.42 -9.83
C ARG A 10 5.25 -12.43 -9.93
N GLY A 11 4.69 -12.19 -11.12
CA GLY A 11 3.24 -12.14 -11.34
C GLY A 11 2.52 -10.90 -10.80
N TYR A 12 3.24 -9.88 -10.32
CA TYR A 12 2.66 -8.61 -9.87
C TYR A 12 3.50 -7.40 -10.32
N ALA A 13 2.85 -6.25 -10.39
CA ALA A 13 3.47 -4.95 -10.65
C ALA A 13 2.81 -3.89 -9.76
N PHE A 14 3.53 -2.80 -9.50
CA PHE A 14 3.01 -1.61 -8.85
C PHE A 14 3.08 -0.47 -9.85
N VAL A 15 1.97 0.27 -9.97
CA VAL A 15 1.84 1.41 -10.90
C VAL A 15 1.44 2.63 -10.07
N THR A 16 2.16 3.73 -10.28
CA THR A 16 1.88 5.01 -9.63
C THR A 16 1.26 5.96 -10.64
N TYR A 17 0.06 6.43 -10.36
CA TYR A 17 -0.62 7.46 -11.15
C TYR A 17 -0.35 8.86 -10.57
N THR A 18 -0.51 9.88 -11.41
CA THR A 18 -0.37 11.29 -11.01
C THR A 18 -1.60 11.82 -10.28
N SER A 19 -2.79 11.28 -10.61
CA SER A 19 -4.05 11.63 -9.96
C SER A 19 -4.75 10.39 -9.41
N ARG A 20 -5.43 10.57 -8.28
CA ARG A 20 -6.23 9.52 -7.63
C ARG A 20 -7.37 9.05 -8.55
N ASP A 21 -8.05 9.97 -9.22
CA ASP A 21 -9.18 9.64 -10.10
C ASP A 21 -8.75 8.71 -11.24
N GLN A 22 -7.53 8.91 -11.77
CA GLN A 22 -6.98 8.04 -12.81
C GLN A 22 -6.68 6.63 -12.28
N ALA A 23 -6.20 6.52 -11.04
CA ALA A 23 -5.99 5.22 -10.40
C ALA A 23 -7.31 4.48 -10.13
N ASP A 24 -8.36 5.20 -9.74
CA ASP A 24 -9.69 4.64 -9.50
C ASP A 24 -10.32 4.13 -10.80
N VAL A 25 -10.26 4.93 -11.87
CA VAL A 25 -10.71 4.50 -13.21
C VAL A 25 -9.91 3.28 -13.68
N ALA A 26 -8.58 3.31 -13.58
CA ALA A 26 -7.75 2.19 -13.99
C ALA A 26 -8.08 0.90 -13.23
N THR A 27 -8.37 1.00 -11.92
CA THR A 27 -8.78 -0.17 -11.13
C THR A 27 -10.11 -0.71 -11.62
N ARG A 28 -11.10 0.14 -11.89
CA ARG A 28 -12.42 -0.31 -12.36
C ARG A 28 -12.39 -0.94 -13.75
N GLU A 29 -11.64 -0.36 -14.68
CA GLU A 29 -11.63 -0.82 -16.08
C GLU A 29 -10.71 -2.03 -16.30
N LEU A 30 -9.64 -2.17 -15.50
CA LEU A 30 -8.64 -3.22 -15.69
C LEU A 30 -8.76 -4.38 -14.70
N ASP A 31 -9.60 -4.26 -13.66
CA ASP A 31 -9.85 -5.40 -12.77
C ASP A 31 -10.58 -6.52 -13.53
N ASN A 32 -10.08 -7.75 -13.38
CA ASN A 32 -10.49 -8.94 -14.13
C ASN A 32 -10.22 -8.89 -15.64
N TYR A 33 -9.46 -7.91 -16.14
CA TYR A 33 -9.08 -7.88 -17.54
C TYR A 33 -8.20 -9.08 -17.90
N GLU A 34 -8.56 -9.78 -18.97
CA GLU A 34 -7.83 -10.96 -19.44
C GLU A 34 -6.65 -10.54 -20.32
N ILE A 35 -5.43 -10.60 -19.76
CA ILE A 35 -4.21 -10.21 -20.50
C ILE A 35 -3.71 -11.32 -21.42
N LYS A 36 -3.97 -12.58 -21.05
CA LYS A 36 -3.67 -13.79 -21.82
C LYS A 36 -4.77 -14.82 -21.58
N PRO A 37 -5.03 -15.75 -22.51
CA PRO A 37 -5.97 -16.84 -22.32
C PRO A 37 -5.81 -17.51 -20.95
N GLY A 38 -6.84 -17.43 -20.11
CA GLY A 38 -6.86 -17.99 -18.76
C GLY A 38 -6.05 -17.23 -17.69
N LYS A 39 -5.57 -16.02 -17.99
CA LYS A 39 -4.86 -15.14 -17.04
C LYS A 39 -5.57 -13.79 -16.95
N THR A 40 -6.41 -13.65 -15.92
CA THR A 40 -7.04 -12.39 -15.55
C THR A 40 -6.13 -11.58 -14.63
N LEU A 41 -6.17 -10.26 -14.80
CA LEU A 41 -5.51 -9.33 -13.89
C LEU A 41 -6.39 -9.13 -12.66
N LYS A 42 -5.74 -8.94 -11.51
CA LYS A 42 -6.39 -8.44 -10.30
C LYS A 42 -5.79 -7.09 -9.98
N VAL A 43 -6.60 -6.05 -10.05
CA VAL A 43 -6.14 -4.67 -9.81
C VAL A 43 -6.76 -4.18 -8.51
N ASN A 44 -5.94 -3.68 -7.59
CA ASN A 44 -6.42 -3.11 -6.34
C ASN A 44 -5.73 -1.78 -6.09
N ILE A 45 -6.49 -0.83 -5.56
CA ILE A 45 -5.91 0.43 -5.08
C ILE A 45 -4.97 0.10 -3.92
N SER A 46 -3.74 0.59 -4.00
CA SER A 46 -2.80 0.48 -2.89
C SER A 46 -3.29 1.34 -1.74
N VAL A 47 -3.74 0.71 -0.66
CA VAL A 47 -4.09 1.41 0.58
C VAL A 47 -2.82 1.49 1.42
N PRO A 48 -2.29 2.70 1.71
CA PRO A 48 -1.14 2.83 2.59
C PRO A 48 -1.52 2.33 3.98
N ASN A 49 -0.79 1.35 4.48
CA ASN A 49 -0.96 0.89 5.85
C ASN A 49 -0.26 1.88 6.79
N LEU A 50 -0.99 2.93 7.19
CA LEU A 50 -0.50 3.98 8.08
C LEU A 50 -0.57 3.59 9.57
N ARG A 51 -0.71 2.29 9.88
CA ARG A 51 -0.78 1.82 11.26
C ARG A 51 0.60 1.44 11.75
N LEU A 52 1.11 2.21 12.70
CA LEU A 52 2.33 1.89 13.43
C LEU A 52 1.97 1.19 14.74
N PHE A 53 2.67 0.10 15.02
CA PHE A 53 2.65 -0.52 16.35
C PHE A 53 3.80 0.04 17.17
N VAL A 54 3.50 0.57 18.35
CA VAL A 54 4.49 1.16 19.25
C VAL A 54 4.55 0.29 20.51
N GLY A 55 5.66 -0.42 20.67
CA GLY A 55 5.96 -1.22 21.86
C GLY A 55 6.82 -0.47 22.88
N ASN A 56 7.12 -1.13 23.99
CA ASN A 56 8.02 -0.63 25.04
C ASN A 56 7.59 0.72 25.67
N ILE A 57 6.28 0.99 25.69
CA ILE A 57 5.70 2.16 26.32
C ILE A 57 5.79 2.01 27.85
N PRO A 58 6.38 2.98 28.58
CA PRO A 58 6.39 2.97 30.03
C PRO A 58 4.97 2.93 30.61
N LYS A 59 4.70 2.04 31.58
CA LYS A 59 3.38 1.92 32.23
C LYS A 59 2.91 3.19 32.95
N SER A 60 3.83 4.12 33.21
CA SER A 60 3.55 5.42 33.83
C SER A 60 2.94 6.43 32.87
N LYS A 61 3.02 6.20 31.55
CA LYS A 61 2.52 7.13 30.54
C LYS A 61 1.15 6.70 30.02
N SER A 62 0.25 7.66 29.95
CA SER A 62 -1.11 7.48 29.44
C SER A 62 -1.13 7.44 27.91
N ARG A 63 -2.22 6.89 27.35
CA ARG A 63 -2.43 6.88 25.89
C ARG A 63 -2.43 8.29 25.32
N GLU A 64 -3.05 9.21 26.06
CA GLU A 64 -3.26 10.61 25.67
C GLU A 64 -1.93 11.35 25.56
N GLU A 65 -1.05 11.24 26.56
CA GLU A 65 0.28 11.85 26.52
C GLU A 65 1.13 11.35 25.35
N ILE A 66 1.06 10.04 25.06
CA ILE A 66 1.82 9.43 23.97
C ILE A 66 1.31 9.95 22.63
N PHE A 67 0.00 10.04 22.46
CA PHE A 67 -0.61 10.54 21.24
C PHE A 67 -0.28 12.02 21.02
N GLU A 68 -0.26 12.81 22.08
CA GLU A 68 0.13 14.22 22.04
C GLU A 68 1.60 14.40 21.62
N GLU A 69 2.52 13.60 22.16
CA GLU A 69 3.94 13.61 21.76
C GLU A 69 4.12 13.21 20.29
N PHE A 70 3.40 12.21 19.79
CA PHE A 70 3.45 11.85 18.37
C PHE A 70 2.97 13.00 17.47
N ASN A 71 1.87 13.67 17.82
CA ASN A 71 1.31 14.78 17.04
C ASN A 71 2.25 15.99 16.94
N LYS A 72 3.04 16.27 17.98
CA LYS A 72 4.05 17.34 17.96
C LYS A 72 5.11 17.11 16.88
N LEU A 73 5.45 15.85 16.60
CA LEU A 73 6.53 15.46 15.69
C LEU A 73 6.05 15.21 14.25
N THR A 74 4.78 14.87 14.06
CA THR A 74 4.20 14.55 12.74
C THR A 74 3.46 15.72 12.08
N SER A 75 3.22 16.82 12.79
CA SER A 75 2.65 18.05 12.21
C SER A 75 3.72 18.83 11.42
N LYS A 76 4.09 18.32 10.23
CA LYS A 76 4.90 19.03 9.23
C LYS A 76 4.32 18.81 7.84
#